data_AF-A4B957-F1
#
_entry.id   AF-A4B957-F1
#
_cell.length_a   1.000
_cell.length_b   1.000
_cell.length_c   1.000
_cell.angle_alpha   90.00
_cell.angle_beta   90.00
_cell.angle_gamma   90.00
#
_symmetry.space_group_name_H-M   'P 1'
#
loop_
_entity.id
_entity.type
_entity.pdbx_description
1 polymer ?
#
loop_
_entity_poly.entity_id
_entity_poly.type
_entity_poly.pdbx_seq_one_letter_code
_entity_poly.pdbx_strand_id
1 'polypeptide(L)' 'MDRIRAIVAQTVKLSKDISDISDNDDLYSLGLTSLTTVNLMLSIEDEFDIEFDDNMLSRQTFESITSLAEAIDELQD' A
#
# COMPACT_ATOMS: atom_id res chain seq x y z
N MET A 1 7.10 -3.61 -7.53
CA MET A 1 6.89 -2.13 -7.46
C MET A 1 5.75 -1.64 -8.35
N ASP A 2 5.76 -1.88 -9.67
CA ASP A 2 4.73 -1.31 -10.57
C ASP A 2 3.29 -1.75 -10.26
N ARG A 3 3.08 -3.02 -9.87
CA ARG A 3 1.77 -3.54 -9.44
C ARG A 3 1.25 -2.81 -8.19
N ILE A 4 2.10 -2.63 -7.18
CA ILE A 4 1.75 -1.92 -5.93
C ILE A 4 1.39 -0.47 -6.23
N ARG A 5 2.18 0.22 -7.07
CA ARG A 5 1.86 1.57 -7.55
C ARG A 5 0.49 1.63 -8.22
N ALA A 6 0.19 0.67 -9.10
CA ALA A 6 -1.10 0.62 -9.78
C ALA A 6 -2.27 0.43 -8.80
N ILE A 7 -2.13 -0.44 -7.80
CA ILE A 7 -3.15 -0.63 -6.76
C ILE A 7 -3.33 0.66 -5.94
N VAL A 8 -2.24 1.26 -5.46
CA VAL A 8 -2.30 2.50 -4.68
C VAL A 8 -3.01 3.61 -5.46
N ALA A 9 -2.71 3.76 -6.75
CA ALA A 9 -3.36 4.74 -7.62
C ALA A 9 -4.86 4.48 -7.86
N GLN A 10 -5.27 3.20 -7.86
CA GLN A 10 -6.68 2.82 -8.02
C GLN A 10 -7.49 2.99 -6.73
N THR A 11 -6.86 2.71 -5.59
CA THR A 11 -7.55 2.62 -4.30
C THR A 11 -7.50 3.93 -3.51
N VAL A 12 -6.48 4.76 -3.73
CA VAL A 12 -6.26 6.01 -3.00
C VAL A 12 -6.40 7.18 -3.95
N LYS A 13 -7.24 8.16 -3.57
CA LYS A 13 -7.30 9.45 -4.26
C LYS A 13 -6.14 10.33 -3.80
N LEU A 14 -4.97 10.11 -4.41
CA LEU A 14 -3.74 10.81 -4.10
C LEU A 14 -3.81 12.30 -4.46
N SER A 15 -3.07 13.12 -3.73
CA SER A 15 -2.96 14.57 -3.95
C SER A 15 -2.15 14.94 -5.19
N LYS A 16 -1.30 14.04 -5.69
CA LYS A 16 -0.50 14.14 -6.91
C LYS A 16 -0.51 12.79 -7.66
N ASP A 17 -0.04 12.78 -8.90
CA ASP A 17 0.03 11.57 -9.71
C ASP A 17 0.99 10.55 -9.08
N ILE A 18 0.68 9.25 -9.22
CA ILE A 18 1.52 8.15 -8.75
C ILE A 18 2.89 8.14 -9.43
N SER A 19 3.01 8.68 -10.65
CA SER A 19 4.29 8.84 -11.33
C SER A 19 5.22 9.84 -10.63
N ASP A 20 4.66 10.79 -9.88
CA ASP A 20 5.39 11.85 -9.19
C ASP A 20 5.58 11.55 -7.69
N ILE A 21 5.16 10.36 -7.24
CA ILE A 21 5.30 9.85 -5.88
C ILE A 21 6.57 9.00 -5.79
N SER A 22 7.45 9.37 -4.86
CA SER A 22 8.62 8.56 -4.49
C SER A 22 8.15 7.30 -3.76
N ASP A 23 8.90 6.20 -3.90
CA ASP A 23 8.58 4.94 -3.22
C ASP A 23 8.56 5.06 -1.68
N ASN A 24 9.29 6.05 -1.15
CA ASN A 24 9.40 6.33 0.28
C ASN A 24 8.55 7.53 0.74
N ASP A 25 7.70 8.10 -0.13
CA ASP A 25 6.80 9.18 0.29
C ASP A 25 5.71 8.63 1.24
N ASP A 26 5.35 9.42 2.26
CA ASP A 26 4.27 9.08 3.20
C ASP A 26 2.90 9.16 2.52
N LEU A 27 2.30 7.99 2.26
CA LEU A 27 0.99 7.86 1.63
C LEU A 27 -0.13 8.50 2.46
N TYR A 28 -0.02 8.54 3.79
CA TYR A 28 -1.00 9.22 4.65
C TYR A 28 -0.99 10.74 4.43
N SER A 29 0.20 11.31 4.27
CA SER A 29 0.36 12.72 3.90
C SER A 29 -0.14 13.01 2.47
N LEU A 30 -0.23 11.99 1.61
CA LEU A 30 -0.69 12.09 0.23
C LEU A 30 -2.17 11.79 0.01
N GLY A 31 -2.91 11.40 1.06
CA GLY A 31 -4.36 11.18 0.98
C GLY A 31 -4.82 9.78 1.38
N LEU A 32 -3.94 8.91 1.88
CA LEU A 32 -4.32 7.65 2.49
C LEU A 32 -5.04 7.92 3.83
N THR A 33 -6.18 7.26 4.01
CA THR A 33 -7.06 7.39 5.18
C THR A 33 -7.36 5.99 5.71
N SER A 34 -7.84 5.87 6.95
CA SER A 34 -8.18 4.55 7.52
C SER A 34 -9.11 3.72 6.62
N LEU A 35 -10.08 4.35 5.94
CA LEU A 35 -10.98 3.64 5.03
C LEU A 35 -10.27 3.16 3.76
N THR A 36 -9.43 4.00 3.16
CA THR A 36 -8.68 3.63 1.95
C THR A 36 -7.53 2.68 2.25
N THR A 37 -6.98 2.68 3.46
CA THR A 37 -6.03 1.65 3.93
C THR A 37 -6.65 0.27 3.93
N VAL A 38 -7.90 0.12 4.43
CA VAL A 38 -8.59 -1.18 4.41
C VAL A 38 -8.84 -1.65 2.98
N ASN A 39 -9.30 -0.77 2.09
CA ASN A 39 -9.49 -1.15 0.69
C ASN A 39 -8.16 -1.51 0.01
N LEU A 40 -7.07 -0.81 0.36
CA LEU A 40 -5.74 -1.04 -0.20
C LEU A 40 -5.21 -2.41 0.22
N MET A 41 -5.34 -2.75 1.50
CA MET A 41 -5.02 -4.08 2.04
C MET A 41 -5.75 -5.16 1.25
N LEU A 42 -7.08 -5.10 1.15
CA LEU A 42 -7.89 -6.09 0.45
C LEU A 42 -7.50 -6.22 -1.04
N SER A 43 -7.16 -5.11 -1.69
CA SER A 43 -6.72 -5.11 -3.10
C SER A 43 -5.35 -5.75 -3.28
N ILE A 44 -4.45 -5.60 -2.29
CA ILE A 44 -3.14 -6.25 -2.29
C ILE A 44 -3.30 -7.75 -2.05
N GLU A 45 -4.10 -8.14 -1.07
CA GLU A 45 -4.40 -9.54 -0.77
C GLU A 45 -4.94 -10.29 -2.00
N ASP A 46 -5.91 -9.69 -2.70
CA ASP A 46 -6.49 -10.25 -3.94
C ASP A 46 -5.48 -10.31 -5.09
N GLU A 47 -4.67 -9.26 -5.30
CA GLU A 47 -3.71 -9.19 -6.42
C GLU A 47 -2.51 -10.14 -6.22
N PHE A 48 -2.07 -10.34 -4.98
CA PHE A 48 -0.89 -11.14 -4.65
C PHE A 48 -1.21 -12.53 -4.11
N ASP A 49 -2.48 -12.86 -3.88
CA ASP A 49 -2.97 -14.11 -3.27
C ASP A 49 -2.32 -14.35 -1.89
N ILE A 50 -2.31 -13.29 -1.06
CA ILE A 50 -1.76 -13.27 0.30
C ILE A 50 -2.81 -12.80 1.31
N GLU A 51 -2.53 -12.96 2.62
CA GLU A 51 -3.37 -12.44 3.71
C GLU A 51 -2.46 -11.72 4.72
N PHE A 52 -2.82 -10.49 5.10
CA PHE A 52 -2.05 -9.73 6.10
C PHE A 52 -2.41 -10.17 7.53
N ASP A 53 -1.39 -10.50 8.32
CA ASP A 53 -1.57 -10.73 9.74
C ASP A 53 -1.96 -9.45 10.49
N ASP A 54 -2.77 -9.58 11.55
CA ASP A 54 -3.17 -8.47 12.44
C ASP A 54 -1.98 -7.64 12.94
N ASN A 55 -0.82 -8.27 13.14
CA ASN A 55 0.41 -7.61 13.59
C ASN A 55 1.04 -6.72 12.51
N MET A 56 0.80 -7.03 11.24
CA MET A 56 1.25 -6.26 10.08
C MET A 56 0.26 -5.15 9.72
N LEU A 57 -0.94 -5.11 10.30
CA LEU A 57 -1.95 -4.06 10.06
C LEU A 57 -1.64 -2.75 10.81
N SER A 58 -0.43 -2.25 10.61
CA SER A 58 0.10 -1.05 11.28
C SER A 58 0.26 0.12 10.31
N ARG A 59 0.31 1.35 10.84
CA ARG A 59 0.58 2.54 10.02
C ARG A 59 1.89 2.42 9.23
N GLN A 60 2.91 1.79 9.82
CA GLN A 60 4.24 1.67 9.20
C GLN A 60 4.20 0.81 7.93
N THR A 61 3.39 -0.24 7.92
CA THR A 61 3.22 -1.14 6.77
C THR A 61 2.66 -0.42 5.56
N PHE A 62 1.67 0.46 5.78
CA PHE A 62 1.00 1.21 4.73
C PHE A 62 1.55 2.64 4.55
N GLU A 63 2.66 2.97 5.20
CA GLU A 63 3.23 4.32 5.18
C GLU A 63 3.78 4.68 3.80
N SER A 64 4.39 3.72 3.09
CA SER A 64 5.04 3.96 1.81
C SER A 64 4.90 2.77 0.86
N ILE A 65 5.22 2.98 -0.43
CA ILE A 65 5.22 1.88 -1.42
C ILE A 65 6.32 0.87 -1.08
N THR A 66 7.48 1.34 -0.60
CA THR A 66 8.57 0.47 -0.14
C THR A 66 8.11 -0.41 1.02
N SER A 67 7.48 0.16 2.05
CA SER A 67 6.99 -0.59 3.21
C SER A 67 5.97 -1.67 2.82
N LEU A 68 5.07 -1.33 1.90
CA LEU A 68 4.12 -2.30 1.35
C LEU A 68 4.82 -3.44 0.60
N ALA A 69 5.84 -3.12 -0.19
CA ALA A 69 6.59 -4.11 -0.93
C ALA A 69 7.34 -5.06 0.00
N GLU A 70 7.98 -4.54 1.05
CA GLU A 70 8.67 -5.35 2.07
C GLU A 70 7.69 -6.27 2.80
N ALA A 71 6.51 -5.77 3.17
CA ALA A 71 5.49 -6.58 3.83
C ALA A 71 4.93 -7.68 2.92
N ILE A 72 4.74 -7.40 1.63
CA ILE A 72 4.31 -8.40 0.65
C ILE A 72 5.38 -9.48 0.48
N ASP A 73 6.65 -9.10 0.38
CA ASP A 73 7.78 -10.02 0.24
C ASP A 73 7.86 -10.98 1.45
N GLU A 74 7.71 -10.45 2.67
CA GLU A 74 7.67 -11.26 3.91
C GLU A 74 6.52 -12.27 3.94
N LEU A 75 5.39 -11.97 3.31
CA LEU A 75 4.22 -12.86 3.25
C LEU A 75 4.31 -13.90 2.12
N GLN A 76 5.22 -13.72 1.16
CA GLN A 76 5.40 -14.62 0.02
C GLN A 76 6.53 -15.64 0.22
N ASP A 77 7.40 -15.44 1.23
CA ASP A 77 8.47 -16.34 1.64
C ASP A 77 7.98 -17.52 2.51
#